data_AF-A0A258B5S1-F1
#
_entry.id   AF-A0A258B5S1-F1
#
_cell.length_a   1.000
_cell.length_b   1.000
_cell.length_c   1.000
_cell.angle_alpha   90.00
_cell.angle_beta   90.00
_cell.angle_gamma   90.00
#
_symmetry.space_group_name_H-M   'P 1'
#
loop_
_entity.id
_entity.type
_entity.pdbx_description
1 polymer ?
#
loop_
_entity_poly.entity_id
_entity_poly.type
_entity_poly.pdbx_seq_one_letter_code
_entity_poly.pdbx_strand_id
1 'polypeptide(L)'
;TLDPEVTTYYLMDAATVRLPEVVVARALMEQTYQAFVGVGREVSMTEYEAFIQASTRFDMGLSALRSSIKSAQDSRPELSSRLGEQLAAFNAAADRLSSLTTTLRKVIASNRPNPVKPAEFDAVEAAIAAGSDALWQAVESNLVSLLDQRIEGLKSKAITDFALALLGVLVAMGIALSFVRSIRIPIADLIRTMRRFQKNDFSEPVPHLKLANEIGEIARALDRGKHEAEASALTIAAMNQSPTMLMITDPDENITFLSASLVEMLMRMEPVFRAVKGDFAVEKMVGQHLDYYRTNPNLSRKLLVDNGDIRKVRYDIGDETILVDMAYIRGADGSTIGHTLVWRNVTAELLGQAEIAAVVGAAQNGDFSARLPLDNKDGFVREIAVGLNNVSALVEKATTEFAEVMDAVAGADLTH
;
A
#
# COMPACT_ATOMS: atom_id res chain seq x y z
N THR A 1 44.97 -24.05 12.34
CA THR A 1 44.32 -22.96 13.09
C THR A 1 44.26 -23.39 14.53
N LEU A 2 44.88 -22.62 15.44
CA LEU A 2 44.93 -22.94 16.88
C LEU A 2 43.51 -23.12 17.42
N ASP A 3 43.30 -24.12 18.29
CA ASP A 3 42.05 -24.28 19.01
C ASP A 3 41.78 -23.00 19.83
N PRO A 4 40.65 -22.31 19.63
CA PRO A 4 40.38 -21.04 20.31
C PRO A 4 40.10 -21.21 21.80
N GLU A 5 39.91 -22.43 22.32
CA GLU A 5 39.81 -22.68 23.75
C GLU A 5 41.16 -23.11 24.32
N VAL A 6 41.64 -22.36 25.32
CA VAL A 6 42.96 -22.52 25.93
C VAL A 6 43.14 -23.92 26.52
N THR A 7 42.11 -24.45 27.18
CA THR A 7 42.13 -25.77 27.83
C THR A 7 42.38 -26.90 26.84
N THR A 8 41.56 -26.99 25.80
CA THR A 8 41.62 -28.07 24.80
C THR A 8 42.85 -27.92 23.91
N TYR A 9 43.31 -26.69 23.65
CA TYR A 9 44.60 -26.45 23.00
C TYR A 9 45.76 -27.12 23.74
N TYR A 10 45.89 -26.85 25.04
CA TYR A 10 47.01 -27.39 25.82
C TYR A 10 46.90 -28.90 26.09
N LEU A 11 45.68 -29.44 26.22
CA LEU A 11 45.50 -30.90 26.28
C LEU A 11 45.84 -31.57 24.94
N MET A 12 45.51 -30.93 23.82
CA MET A 12 45.89 -31.40 22.48
C MET A 12 47.41 -31.33 22.28
N ASP A 13 48.08 -30.25 22.70
CA ASP A 13 49.56 -30.15 22.66
C ASP A 13 50.20 -31.23 23.55
N ALA A 14 49.67 -31.41 24.77
CA ALA A 14 50.15 -32.42 25.72
C ALA A 14 50.04 -33.85 25.16
N ALA A 15 48.89 -34.21 24.62
CA ALA A 15 48.69 -35.50 23.99
C ALA A 15 49.50 -35.58 22.68
N THR A 16 49.16 -34.81 21.66
CA THR A 16 49.65 -35.06 20.29
C THR A 16 51.13 -34.72 20.05
N VAL A 17 51.75 -33.88 20.89
CA VAL A 17 53.12 -33.40 20.68
C VAL A 17 54.02 -33.75 21.87
N ARG A 18 53.71 -33.24 23.07
CA ARG A 18 54.65 -33.25 24.20
C ARG A 18 54.89 -34.64 24.78
N LEU A 19 53.85 -35.43 24.98
CA LEU A 19 53.98 -36.76 25.54
C LEU A 19 54.75 -37.71 24.59
N PRO A 20 54.48 -37.73 23.27
CA PRO A 20 55.30 -38.43 22.29
C PRO A 20 56.75 -37.97 22.28
N GLU A 21 57.01 -36.65 22.35
CA GLU A 21 58.37 -36.10 22.43
C GLU A 21 59.12 -36.65 23.64
N VAL A 22 58.46 -36.74 24.81
CA VAL A 22 59.04 -37.32 26.02
C VAL A 22 59.31 -38.82 25.87
N VAL A 23 58.36 -39.58 25.31
CA VAL A 23 58.52 -41.03 25.09
C VAL A 23 59.71 -41.30 24.15
N VAL A 24 59.83 -40.54 23.06
CA VAL A 24 60.97 -40.64 22.12
C VAL A 24 62.28 -40.23 22.79
N ALA A 25 62.29 -39.14 23.56
CA ALA A 25 63.48 -38.68 24.27
C ALA A 25 63.95 -39.70 25.31
N ARG A 26 63.03 -40.35 26.02
CA ARG A 26 63.31 -41.45 26.94
C ARG A 26 63.90 -42.65 26.22
N ALA A 27 63.33 -43.09 25.11
CA ALA A 27 63.87 -44.21 24.33
C ALA A 27 65.29 -43.95 23.81
N LEU A 28 65.58 -42.72 23.37
CA LEU A 28 66.94 -42.31 22.98
C LEU A 28 67.90 -42.30 24.18
N MET A 29 67.45 -41.78 25.32
CA MET A 29 68.23 -41.75 26.55
C MET A 29 68.58 -43.17 27.02
N GLU A 30 67.63 -44.09 26.95
CA GLU A 30 67.82 -45.52 27.25
C GLU A 30 68.95 -46.13 26.42
N GLN A 31 68.95 -45.93 25.10
CA GLN A 31 70.02 -46.42 24.22
C GLN A 31 71.41 -45.90 24.63
N THR A 32 71.49 -44.66 25.12
CA THR A 32 72.77 -44.07 25.52
C THR A 32 73.24 -44.55 26.87
N TYR A 33 72.36 -44.69 27.88
CA TYR A 33 72.81 -45.04 29.23
C TYR A 33 73.10 -46.54 29.42
N GLN A 34 72.52 -47.43 28.60
CA GLN A 34 72.70 -48.88 28.72
C GLN A 34 74.17 -49.31 28.66
N ALA A 35 75.00 -48.57 27.92
CA ALA A 35 76.45 -48.76 27.88
C ALA A 35 77.17 -48.54 29.23
N PHE A 36 76.53 -47.84 30.17
CA PHE A 36 77.08 -47.42 31.46
C PHE A 36 76.50 -48.20 32.65
N VAL A 37 75.44 -48.98 32.41
CA VAL A 37 74.72 -49.74 33.43
C VAL A 37 75.24 -51.18 33.44
N GLY A 38 75.82 -51.64 34.56
CA GLY A 38 76.38 -52.99 34.70
C GLY A 38 77.91 -53.04 34.80
N VAL A 39 78.54 -54.07 34.19
CA VAL A 39 79.99 -54.35 34.32
C VAL A 39 80.77 -53.32 33.50
N GLY A 40 81.43 -52.39 34.22
CA GLY A 40 82.09 -51.21 33.67
C GLY A 40 83.14 -51.50 32.60
N ARG A 41 82.82 -51.13 31.36
CA ARG A 41 83.83 -50.87 30.33
C ARG A 41 84.24 -49.41 30.38
N GLU A 42 85.47 -49.11 29.94
CA GLU A 42 85.85 -47.73 29.65
C GLU A 42 84.94 -47.16 28.55
N VAL A 43 84.44 -45.96 28.76
CA VAL A 43 83.48 -45.31 27.88
C VAL A 43 84.13 -44.14 27.17
N SER A 44 83.84 -44.00 25.87
CA SER A 44 84.38 -42.88 25.09
C SER A 44 83.72 -41.55 25.50
N MET A 45 84.47 -40.45 25.32
CA MET A 45 83.93 -39.11 25.54
C MET A 45 82.67 -38.84 24.70
N THR A 46 82.63 -39.38 23.47
CA THR A 46 81.50 -39.25 22.55
C THR A 46 80.24 -39.95 23.06
N GLU A 47 80.35 -41.14 23.64
CA GLU A 47 79.21 -41.85 24.26
C GLU A 47 78.68 -41.09 25.48
N TYR A 48 79.58 -40.49 26.28
CA TYR A 48 79.20 -39.67 27.43
C TYR A 48 78.49 -38.37 27.03
N GLU A 49 78.98 -37.68 25.99
CA GLU A 49 78.32 -36.50 25.44
C GLU A 49 76.93 -36.81 24.88
N ALA A 50 76.78 -37.93 24.16
CA ALA A 50 75.48 -38.39 23.66
C ALA A 50 74.48 -38.66 24.79
N PHE A 51 74.94 -39.29 25.88
CA PHE A 51 74.13 -39.50 27.08
C PHE A 51 73.69 -38.19 27.75
N ILE A 52 74.58 -37.22 27.89
CA ILE A 52 74.23 -35.90 28.42
C ILE A 52 73.16 -35.23 27.54
N GLN A 53 73.36 -35.22 26.22
CA GLN A 53 72.41 -34.61 25.29
C GLN A 53 71.02 -35.27 25.35
N ALA A 54 70.98 -36.60 25.37
CA ALA A 54 69.72 -37.34 25.46
C ALA A 54 68.99 -37.09 26.79
N SER A 55 69.73 -37.07 27.90
CA SER A 55 69.19 -36.76 29.22
C SER A 55 68.65 -35.33 29.31
N THR A 56 69.38 -34.33 28.78
CA THR A 56 68.89 -32.95 28.71
C THR A 56 67.64 -32.81 27.85
N ARG A 57 67.58 -33.51 26.71
CA ARG A 57 66.40 -33.51 25.84
C ARG A 57 65.17 -34.10 26.54
N PHE A 58 65.35 -35.17 27.30
CA PHE A 58 64.29 -35.76 28.12
C PHE A 58 63.79 -34.79 29.19
N ASP A 59 64.68 -34.18 29.97
CA ASP A 59 64.31 -33.21 31.02
C ASP A 59 63.57 -31.98 30.43
N MET A 60 64.02 -31.48 29.27
CA MET A 60 63.35 -30.40 28.55
C MET A 60 61.94 -30.79 28.08
N GLY A 61 61.79 -31.97 27.47
CA GLY A 61 60.50 -32.49 27.05
C GLY A 61 59.54 -32.65 28.23
N LEU A 62 60.05 -33.17 29.35
CA LEU A 62 59.29 -33.36 30.57
C LEU A 62 58.80 -32.01 31.14
N SER A 63 59.66 -30.99 31.16
CA SER A 63 59.28 -29.64 31.56
C SER A 63 58.21 -29.04 30.65
N ALA A 64 58.32 -29.21 29.34
CA ALA A 64 57.34 -28.72 28.36
C ALA A 64 55.97 -29.44 28.49
N LEU A 65 55.97 -30.76 28.69
CA LEU A 65 54.76 -31.54 28.96
C LEU A 65 54.08 -31.08 30.25
N ARG A 66 54.83 -30.96 31.34
CA ARG A 66 54.34 -30.45 32.63
C ARG A 66 53.74 -29.06 32.50
N SER A 67 54.42 -28.17 31.77
CA SER A 67 53.93 -26.82 31.52
C SER A 67 52.60 -26.84 30.76
N SER A 68 52.48 -27.67 29.72
CA SER A 68 51.25 -27.76 28.91
C SER A 68 50.07 -28.30 29.74
N ILE A 69 50.27 -29.38 30.49
CA ILE A 69 49.24 -29.93 31.38
C ILE A 69 48.87 -28.93 32.49
N LYS A 70 49.86 -28.23 33.05
CA LYS A 70 49.62 -27.18 34.04
C LYS A 70 48.81 -26.04 33.45
N SER A 71 49.12 -25.57 32.24
CA SER A 71 48.34 -24.51 31.58
C SER A 71 46.89 -24.94 31.34
N ALA A 72 46.64 -26.21 30.99
CA ALA A 72 45.30 -26.75 30.92
C ALA A 72 44.59 -26.76 32.29
N GLN A 73 45.26 -27.23 33.35
CA GLN A 73 44.72 -27.26 34.72
C GLN A 73 44.44 -25.87 35.29
N ASP A 74 45.31 -24.89 35.03
CA ASP A 74 45.14 -23.50 35.46
C ASP A 74 43.93 -22.86 34.75
N SER A 75 43.68 -23.21 33.48
CA SER A 75 42.50 -22.75 32.73
C SER A 75 41.19 -23.47 33.13
N ARG A 76 41.28 -24.72 33.60
CA ARG A 76 40.13 -25.52 34.03
C ARG A 76 40.48 -26.36 35.28
N PRO A 77 40.24 -25.83 36.49
CA PRO A 77 40.71 -26.43 37.74
C PRO A 77 40.26 -27.88 37.97
N GLU A 78 39.09 -28.27 37.46
CA GLU A 78 38.56 -29.64 37.52
C GLU A 78 39.49 -30.69 36.90
N LEU A 79 40.36 -30.31 35.95
CA LEU A 79 41.36 -31.22 35.39
C LEU A 79 42.41 -31.65 36.40
N SER A 80 42.61 -30.89 37.47
CA SER A 80 43.55 -31.24 38.54
C SER A 80 43.13 -32.53 39.24
N SER A 81 41.83 -32.71 39.51
CA SER A 81 41.33 -33.95 40.10
C SER A 81 41.23 -35.08 39.09
N ARG A 82 40.88 -34.78 37.83
CA ARG A 82 40.71 -35.80 36.79
C ARG A 82 42.00 -36.38 36.22
N LEU A 83 43.09 -35.60 36.22
CA LEU A 83 44.41 -36.03 35.73
C LEU A 83 45.42 -36.25 36.86
N GLY A 84 45.08 -35.86 38.09
CA GLY A 84 46.04 -35.74 39.19
C GLY A 84 46.75 -37.04 39.53
N GLU A 85 46.03 -38.16 39.56
CA GLU A 85 46.59 -39.48 39.88
C GLU A 85 47.60 -39.95 38.81
N GLN A 86 47.20 -39.94 37.54
CA GLN A 86 48.03 -40.38 36.42
C GLN A 86 49.23 -39.44 36.23
N LEU A 87 49.03 -38.13 36.38
CA LEU A 87 50.10 -37.14 36.31
C LEU A 87 51.11 -37.31 37.46
N ALA A 88 50.64 -37.58 38.68
CA ALA A 88 51.51 -37.83 39.82
C ALA A 88 52.33 -39.12 39.64
N ALA A 89 51.70 -40.20 39.18
CA ALA A 89 52.37 -41.46 38.90
C ALA A 89 53.44 -41.31 37.80
N PHE A 90 53.09 -40.66 36.69
CA PHE A 90 54.04 -40.34 35.61
C PHE A 90 55.19 -39.46 36.10
N ASN A 91 54.89 -38.38 36.83
CA ASN A 91 55.92 -37.47 37.34
C ASN A 91 56.87 -38.17 38.31
N ALA A 92 56.36 -39.02 39.20
CA ALA A 92 57.18 -39.79 40.13
C ALA A 92 58.15 -40.72 39.38
N ALA A 93 57.68 -41.41 38.33
CA ALA A 93 58.55 -42.24 37.49
C ALA A 93 59.59 -41.41 36.71
N ALA A 94 59.17 -40.28 36.14
CA ALA A 94 60.03 -39.39 35.37
C ALA A 94 61.12 -38.71 36.23
N ASP A 95 60.77 -38.24 37.42
CA ASP A 95 61.71 -37.65 38.36
C ASP A 95 62.68 -38.72 38.90
N ARG A 96 62.20 -39.95 39.12
CA ARG A 96 63.06 -41.08 39.48
C ARG A 96 64.08 -41.36 38.37
N LEU A 97 63.67 -41.39 37.10
CA LEU A 97 64.57 -41.60 35.96
C LEU A 97 65.61 -40.48 35.83
N SER A 98 65.18 -39.22 35.93
CA SER A 98 66.08 -38.05 35.92
C SER A 98 67.09 -38.09 37.08
N SER A 99 66.68 -38.56 38.26
CA SER A 99 67.57 -38.73 39.42
C SER A 99 68.62 -39.83 39.22
N LEU A 100 68.23 -40.97 38.63
CA LEU A 100 69.14 -42.08 38.34
C LEU A 100 70.17 -41.68 37.28
N THR A 101 69.72 -41.03 36.20
CA THR A 101 70.60 -40.55 35.13
C THR A 101 71.54 -39.44 35.60
N THR A 102 71.09 -38.56 36.49
CA THR A 102 71.95 -37.56 37.16
C THR A 102 73.02 -38.23 38.04
N THR A 103 72.64 -39.28 38.77
CA THR A 103 73.59 -40.05 39.58
C THR A 103 74.63 -40.73 38.70
N LEU A 104 74.18 -41.36 37.61
CA LEU A 104 75.04 -42.01 36.63
C LEU A 104 76.02 -41.02 35.99
N ARG A 105 75.55 -39.82 35.62
CA ARG A 105 76.39 -38.72 35.10
C ARG A 105 77.51 -38.34 36.09
N LYS A 106 77.18 -38.19 37.37
CA LYS A 106 78.16 -37.87 38.42
C LYS A 106 79.19 -38.98 38.62
N VAL A 107 78.75 -40.23 38.55
CA VAL A 107 79.61 -41.40 38.72
C VAL A 107 80.60 -41.52 37.55
N ILE A 108 80.12 -41.34 36.31
CA ILE A 108 80.96 -41.34 35.10
C ILE A 108 82.00 -40.21 35.19
N ALA A 109 81.56 -38.99 35.52
CA ALA A 109 82.47 -37.84 35.64
C ALA A 109 83.52 -37.98 36.76
N SER A 110 83.20 -38.74 37.81
CA SER A 110 84.08 -38.93 38.98
C SER A 110 84.90 -40.22 38.94
N ASN A 111 84.77 -41.03 37.88
CA ASN A 111 85.36 -42.37 37.73
C ASN A 111 85.16 -43.27 38.97
N ARG A 112 83.95 -43.23 39.56
CA ARG A 112 83.60 -44.05 40.74
C ARG A 112 82.89 -45.35 40.32
N PRO A 113 82.83 -46.39 41.18
CA PRO A 113 82.04 -47.58 40.90
C PRO A 113 80.56 -47.21 40.72
N ASN A 114 79.90 -47.79 39.71
CA ASN A 114 78.46 -47.58 39.47
C ASN A 114 77.63 -48.19 40.61
N PRO A 115 76.95 -47.37 41.44
CA PRO A 115 76.14 -47.87 42.54
C PRO A 115 74.75 -48.32 42.08
N VAL A 116 74.34 -47.98 40.85
CA VAL A 116 72.98 -48.21 40.35
C VAL A 116 72.89 -49.57 39.65
N LYS A 117 71.91 -50.38 40.06
CA LYS A 117 71.68 -51.70 39.48
C LYS A 117 70.85 -51.61 38.19
N PRO A 118 71.07 -52.48 37.19
CA PRO A 118 70.24 -52.54 35.98
C PRO A 118 68.74 -52.66 36.27
N ALA A 119 68.38 -53.50 37.25
CA ALA A 119 66.98 -53.69 37.68
C ALA A 119 66.29 -52.41 38.18
N GLU A 120 67.04 -51.41 38.68
CA GLU A 120 66.47 -50.12 39.07
C GLU A 120 66.09 -49.27 37.86
N PHE A 121 66.87 -49.34 36.76
CA PHE A 121 66.51 -48.71 35.50
C PHE A 121 65.33 -49.42 34.84
N ASP A 122 65.34 -50.75 34.76
CA ASP A 122 64.27 -51.54 34.15
C ASP A 122 62.90 -51.26 34.82
N ALA A 123 62.88 -51.20 36.15
CA ALA A 123 61.66 -50.90 36.91
C ALA A 123 61.14 -49.48 36.66
N VAL A 124 62.03 -48.50 36.57
CA VAL A 124 61.65 -47.10 36.31
C VAL A 124 61.21 -46.90 34.86
N GLU A 125 61.85 -47.57 33.91
CA GLU A 125 61.49 -47.53 32.50
C GLU A 125 60.13 -48.20 32.23
N ALA A 126 59.82 -49.29 32.93
CA ALA A 126 58.48 -49.89 32.90
C ALA A 126 57.44 -48.95 33.52
N ALA A 127 57.75 -48.31 34.67
CA ALA A 127 56.86 -47.38 35.33
C ALA A 127 56.58 -46.13 34.49
N ILE A 128 57.58 -45.61 33.78
CA ILE A 128 57.41 -44.43 32.93
C ILE A 128 56.59 -44.76 31.69
N ALA A 129 56.77 -45.93 31.06
CA ALA A 129 55.94 -46.37 29.93
C ALA A 129 54.47 -46.53 30.34
N ALA A 130 54.21 -47.26 31.43
CA ALA A 130 52.86 -47.42 31.96
C ALA A 130 52.24 -46.08 32.38
N GLY A 131 53.04 -45.19 32.99
CA GLY A 131 52.63 -43.84 33.36
C GLY A 131 52.32 -42.96 32.14
N SER A 132 53.11 -43.06 31.07
CA SER A 132 52.87 -42.36 29.80
C SER A 132 51.56 -42.82 29.16
N ASP A 133 51.32 -44.12 29.08
CA ASP A 133 50.08 -44.66 28.49
C ASP A 133 48.85 -44.25 29.32
N ALA A 134 48.92 -44.38 30.64
CA ALA A 134 47.84 -43.97 31.54
C ALA A 134 47.56 -42.46 31.46
N LEU A 135 48.61 -41.64 31.39
CA LEU A 135 48.49 -40.20 31.25
C LEU A 135 47.90 -39.83 29.87
N TRP A 136 48.34 -40.48 28.80
CA TRP A 136 47.79 -40.27 27.46
C TRP A 136 46.27 -40.54 27.45
N GLN A 137 45.84 -41.71 27.95
CA GLN A 137 44.43 -42.09 27.99
C GLN A 137 43.59 -41.11 28.81
N ALA A 138 44.13 -40.64 29.95
CA ALA A 138 43.46 -39.65 30.78
C ALA A 138 43.33 -38.29 30.08
N VAL A 139 44.39 -37.81 29.42
CA VAL A 139 44.37 -36.55 28.65
C VAL A 139 43.41 -36.66 27.47
N GLU A 140 43.47 -37.75 26.69
CA GLU A 140 42.61 -37.99 25.53
C GLU A 140 41.13 -38.03 25.92
N SER A 141 40.78 -38.81 26.95
CA SER A 141 39.40 -38.92 27.43
C SER A 141 38.81 -37.56 27.86
N ASN A 142 39.61 -36.75 28.57
CA ASN A 142 39.19 -35.41 28.97
C ASN A 142 39.10 -34.45 27.78
N LEU A 143 40.04 -34.52 26.82
CA LEU A 143 40.02 -33.72 25.61
C LEU A 143 38.76 -34.00 24.78
N VAL A 144 38.44 -35.28 24.53
CA VAL A 144 37.23 -35.69 23.81
C VAL A 144 35.97 -35.20 24.53
N SER A 145 35.89 -35.40 25.84
CA SER A 145 34.74 -34.93 26.63
C SER A 145 34.51 -33.42 26.55
N LEU A 146 35.59 -32.62 26.60
CA LEU A 146 35.50 -31.17 26.48
C LEU A 146 35.07 -30.73 25.08
N LEU A 147 35.60 -31.39 24.04
CA LEU A 147 35.21 -31.13 22.66
C LEU A 147 33.74 -31.47 22.40
N ASP A 148 33.24 -32.58 22.93
CA ASP A 148 31.82 -32.96 22.81
C ASP A 148 30.89 -31.94 23.47
N GLN A 149 31.19 -31.54 24.72
CA GLN A 149 30.43 -30.50 25.43
C GLN A 149 30.38 -29.20 24.63
N ARG A 150 31.50 -28.82 24.02
CA ARG A 150 31.59 -27.61 23.21
C ARG A 150 30.79 -27.73 21.92
N ILE A 151 30.86 -28.87 21.23
CA ILE A 151 30.06 -29.12 20.02
C ILE A 151 28.57 -29.05 20.34
N GLU A 152 28.13 -29.65 21.44
CA GLU A 152 26.73 -29.59 21.89
C GLU A 152 26.30 -28.17 22.24
N GLY A 153 27.14 -27.43 22.97
CA GLY A 153 26.88 -26.02 23.29
C GLY A 153 26.73 -25.14 22.04
N LEU A 154 27.59 -25.34 21.04
CA LEU A 154 27.51 -24.64 19.75
C LEU A 154 26.25 -25.00 18.97
N LYS A 155 25.89 -26.30 18.90
CA LYS A 155 24.66 -26.76 18.24
C LYS A 155 23.42 -26.20 18.91
N SER A 156 23.35 -26.25 20.24
CA SER A 156 22.23 -25.73 21.02
C SER A 156 22.05 -24.24 20.78
N LYS A 157 23.13 -23.46 20.86
CA LYS A 157 23.11 -22.01 20.57
C LYS A 157 22.65 -21.71 19.15
N ALA A 158 23.18 -22.44 18.16
CA ALA A 158 22.78 -22.25 16.77
C ALA A 158 21.28 -22.53 16.55
N ILE A 159 20.73 -23.57 17.19
CA ILE A 159 19.31 -23.91 17.12
C ILE A 159 18.46 -22.82 17.77
N THR A 160 18.84 -22.32 18.95
CA THR A 160 18.11 -21.25 19.63
C THR A 160 18.12 -19.94 18.84
N ASP A 161 19.28 -19.57 18.28
CA ASP A 161 19.42 -18.36 17.46
C ASP A 161 18.57 -18.46 16.19
N PHE A 162 18.56 -19.63 15.53
CA PHE A 162 17.73 -19.87 14.35
C PHE A 162 16.22 -19.85 14.68
N ALA A 163 15.81 -20.44 15.80
CA ALA A 163 14.42 -20.42 16.24
C ALA A 163 13.93 -18.99 16.54
N LEU A 164 14.76 -18.17 17.19
CA LEU A 164 14.48 -16.76 17.45
C LEU A 164 14.37 -15.95 16.15
N ALA A 165 15.29 -16.16 15.21
CA ALA A 165 15.24 -15.51 13.90
C ALA A 165 13.96 -15.89 13.13
N LEU A 166 13.60 -17.18 13.10
CA LEU A 166 12.39 -17.67 12.45
C LEU A 166 11.13 -17.08 13.09
N LEU A 167 11.07 -17.03 14.42
CA LEU A 167 9.95 -16.42 15.15
C LEU A 167 9.82 -14.94 14.77
N GLY A 168 10.93 -14.20 14.70
CA GLY A 168 10.94 -12.81 14.25
C GLY A 168 10.36 -12.62 12.85
N VAL A 169 10.74 -13.50 11.90
CA VAL A 169 10.20 -13.49 10.53
C VAL A 169 8.71 -13.77 10.51
N LEU A 170 8.25 -14.76 11.29
CA LEU A 170 6.83 -15.12 11.37
C LEU A 170 5.98 -13.99 11.97
N VAL A 171 6.48 -13.32 13.01
CA VAL A 171 5.80 -12.15 13.60
C VAL A 171 5.72 -11.00 12.60
N ALA A 172 6.82 -10.68 11.92
CA ALA A 172 6.84 -9.64 10.88
C ALA A 172 5.85 -9.95 9.74
N MET A 173 5.81 -11.21 9.29
CA MET A 173 4.85 -11.66 8.28
C MET A 173 3.41 -11.53 8.78
N GLY A 174 3.12 -11.91 10.02
CA GLY A 174 1.80 -11.78 10.64
C GLY A 174 1.33 -10.32 10.70
N ILE A 175 2.21 -9.39 11.09
CA ILE A 175 1.93 -7.95 11.11
C ILE A 175 1.65 -7.43 9.70
N ALA A 176 2.47 -7.80 8.71
CA ALA A 176 2.28 -7.38 7.32
C ALA A 176 0.95 -7.86 6.74
N LEU A 177 0.59 -9.13 6.98
CA LEU A 177 -0.70 -9.69 6.55
C LEU A 177 -1.88 -9.02 7.27
N SER A 178 -1.73 -8.72 8.55
CA SER A 178 -2.72 -7.96 9.32
C SER A 178 -2.94 -6.58 8.71
N PHE A 179 -1.87 -5.82 8.43
CA PHE A 179 -1.94 -4.50 7.80
C PHE A 179 -2.64 -4.52 6.44
N VAL A 180 -2.33 -5.52 5.59
CA VAL A 180 -2.99 -5.65 4.28
C VAL A 180 -4.50 -5.85 4.45
N ARG A 181 -4.91 -6.70 5.40
CA ARG A 181 -6.32 -7.00 5.64
C ARG A 181 -7.07 -5.88 6.37
N SER A 182 -6.44 -5.21 7.31
CA SER A 182 -7.10 -4.21 8.16
C SER A 182 -7.11 -2.81 7.58
N ILE A 183 -6.16 -2.48 6.69
CA ILE A 183 -5.99 -1.12 6.17
C ILE A 183 -6.04 -1.10 4.64
N ARG A 184 -5.14 -1.86 3.97
CA ARG A 184 -4.98 -1.74 2.50
C ARG A 184 -6.24 -2.13 1.73
N ILE A 185 -6.86 -3.28 2.06
CA ILE A 185 -8.07 -3.76 1.37
C ILE A 185 -9.24 -2.79 1.57
N PRO A 186 -9.61 -2.41 2.80
CA PRO A 186 -10.71 -1.47 3.02
C PRO A 186 -10.55 -0.11 2.32
N ILE A 187 -9.37 0.50 2.37
CA ILE A 187 -9.11 1.78 1.70
C ILE A 187 -9.28 1.64 0.19
N ALA A 188 -8.76 0.57 -0.41
CA ALA A 188 -8.87 0.34 -1.85
C ALA A 188 -10.34 0.16 -2.28
N ASP A 189 -11.15 -0.53 -1.49
CA ASP A 189 -12.58 -0.71 -1.76
C ASP A 189 -13.37 0.61 -1.64
N LEU A 190 -13.06 1.44 -0.65
CA LEU A 190 -13.69 2.76 -0.49
C LEU A 190 -13.33 3.70 -1.65
N ILE A 191 -12.07 3.72 -2.10
CA ILE A 191 -11.65 4.47 -3.29
C ILE A 191 -12.38 3.98 -4.54
N ARG A 192 -12.53 2.65 -4.71
CA ARG A 192 -13.28 2.08 -5.83
C ARG A 192 -14.74 2.53 -5.80
N THR A 193 -15.35 2.55 -4.63
CA THR A 193 -16.73 3.03 -4.42
C THR A 193 -16.86 4.50 -4.81
N MET A 194 -15.96 5.36 -4.33
CA MET A 194 -15.95 6.78 -4.68
C MET A 194 -15.81 7.03 -6.20
N ARG A 195 -14.96 6.26 -6.89
CA ARG A 195 -14.82 6.34 -8.36
C ARG A 195 -16.08 5.91 -9.11
N ARG A 196 -16.92 5.05 -8.53
CA ARG A 196 -18.20 4.66 -9.13
C ARG A 196 -19.25 5.76 -8.98
N PHE A 197 -19.27 6.45 -7.84
CA PHE A 197 -20.16 7.61 -7.65
C PHE A 197 -19.89 8.71 -8.67
N GLN A 198 -18.61 8.95 -9.03
CA GLN A 198 -18.25 9.87 -10.11
C GLN A 198 -18.81 9.49 -11.49
N LYS A 199 -19.19 8.21 -11.67
CA LYS A 199 -19.83 7.69 -12.89
C LYS A 199 -21.34 7.53 -12.74
N ASN A 200 -21.95 8.11 -11.69
CA ASN A 200 -23.35 7.96 -11.32
C ASN A 200 -23.79 6.49 -11.12
N ASP A 201 -22.86 5.60 -10.77
CA ASP A 201 -23.17 4.21 -10.41
C ASP A 201 -23.25 4.07 -8.89
N PHE A 202 -24.48 3.97 -8.40
CA PHE A 202 -24.80 3.84 -6.98
C PHE A 202 -25.41 2.46 -6.63
N SER A 203 -25.33 1.49 -7.55
CA SER A 203 -26.03 0.20 -7.44
C SER A 203 -25.58 -0.67 -6.25
N GLU A 204 -24.31 -0.56 -5.84
CA GLU A 204 -23.76 -1.39 -4.76
C GLU A 204 -23.70 -0.68 -3.41
N PRO A 205 -23.77 -1.45 -2.30
CA PRO A 205 -23.62 -0.91 -0.96
C PRO A 205 -22.18 -0.49 -0.68
N VAL A 206 -21.99 0.52 0.17
CA VAL A 206 -20.65 0.90 0.63
C VAL A 206 -20.09 -0.21 1.51
N PRO A 207 -18.88 -0.74 1.24
CA PRO A 207 -18.30 -1.82 2.03
C PRO A 207 -17.79 -1.29 3.39
N HIS A 208 -17.51 -2.21 4.32
CA HIS A 208 -16.80 -1.92 5.58
C HIS A 208 -17.52 -1.02 6.60
N LEU A 209 -18.83 -0.79 6.45
CA LEU A 209 -19.65 0.04 7.36
C LEU A 209 -19.63 -0.39 8.83
N LYS A 210 -19.39 -1.68 9.08
CA LYS A 210 -19.38 -2.29 10.42
C LYS A 210 -18.05 -2.12 11.16
N LEU A 211 -17.01 -1.58 10.51
CA LEU A 211 -15.73 -1.36 11.19
C LEU A 211 -15.90 -0.28 12.27
N ALA A 212 -15.35 -0.55 13.45
CA ALA A 212 -15.42 0.34 14.62
C ALA A 212 -14.24 1.35 14.69
N ASN A 213 -13.45 1.45 13.62
CA ASN A 213 -12.29 2.34 13.52
C ASN A 213 -12.58 3.49 12.54
N GLU A 214 -11.55 4.30 12.28
CA GLU A 214 -11.59 5.47 11.39
C GLU A 214 -11.96 5.09 9.96
N ILE A 215 -11.55 3.91 9.50
CA ILE A 215 -11.95 3.41 8.16
C ILE A 215 -13.46 3.17 8.10
N GLY A 216 -14.04 2.63 9.16
CA GLY A 216 -15.49 2.49 9.26
C GLY A 216 -16.22 3.83 9.34
N GLU A 217 -15.62 4.84 9.98
CA GLU A 217 -16.16 6.20 9.98
C GLU A 217 -16.17 6.80 8.58
N ILE A 218 -15.08 6.64 7.82
CA ILE A 218 -15.00 7.06 6.41
C ILE A 218 -16.06 6.31 5.59
N ALA A 219 -16.22 5.00 5.78
CA ALA A 219 -17.24 4.22 5.09
C ALA A 219 -18.65 4.75 5.36
N ARG A 220 -18.98 5.03 6.63
CA ARG A 220 -20.29 5.60 7.01
C ARG A 220 -20.50 7.02 6.48
N ALA A 221 -19.45 7.84 6.44
CA ALA A 221 -19.52 9.17 5.83
C ALA A 221 -19.74 9.08 4.31
N LEU A 222 -19.05 8.16 3.64
CA LEU A 222 -19.23 7.89 2.20
C LEU A 222 -20.64 7.38 1.89
N ASP A 223 -21.23 6.57 2.77
CA ASP A 223 -22.60 6.06 2.64
C ASP A 223 -23.65 7.17 2.78
N ARG A 224 -23.46 8.12 3.70
CA ARG A 224 -24.30 9.33 3.72
C ARG A 224 -24.17 10.15 2.43
N GLY A 225 -22.93 10.34 1.96
CA GLY A 225 -22.67 11.03 0.70
C GLY A 225 -23.27 10.32 -0.52
N LYS A 226 -23.38 8.99 -0.49
CA LYS A 226 -24.08 8.20 -1.52
C LYS A 226 -25.52 8.64 -1.66
N HIS A 227 -26.26 8.73 -0.55
CA HIS A 227 -27.68 9.11 -0.58
C HIS A 227 -27.90 10.53 -1.09
N GLU A 228 -27.04 11.48 -0.71
CA GLU A 228 -27.07 12.84 -1.25
C GLU A 228 -26.77 12.88 -2.76
N ALA A 229 -25.77 12.11 -3.21
CA ALA A 229 -25.43 12.02 -4.62
C ALA A 229 -26.54 11.36 -5.45
N GLU A 230 -27.16 10.28 -4.94
CA GLU A 230 -28.32 9.62 -5.56
C GLU A 230 -29.50 10.59 -5.70
N ALA A 231 -29.85 11.32 -4.64
CA ALA A 231 -30.94 12.29 -4.66
C ALA A 231 -30.68 13.43 -5.67
N SER A 232 -29.44 13.91 -5.72
CA SER A 232 -29.02 14.93 -6.68
C SER A 232 -29.09 14.42 -8.12
N ALA A 233 -28.56 13.22 -8.38
CA ALA A 233 -28.60 12.58 -9.69
C ALA A 233 -30.03 12.31 -10.16
N LEU A 234 -30.91 11.86 -9.26
CA LEU A 234 -32.33 11.67 -9.54
C LEU A 234 -33.01 12.99 -9.91
N THR A 235 -32.72 14.07 -9.18
CA THR A 235 -33.28 15.40 -9.47
C THR A 235 -32.86 15.88 -10.85
N ILE A 236 -31.57 15.77 -11.19
CA ILE A 236 -31.05 16.12 -12.53
C ILE A 236 -31.71 15.26 -13.61
N ALA A 237 -31.82 13.95 -13.39
CA ALA A 237 -32.44 13.03 -14.35
C ALA A 237 -33.92 13.36 -14.57
N ALA A 238 -34.67 13.65 -13.50
CA ALA A 238 -36.08 14.04 -13.56
C ALA A 238 -36.25 15.38 -14.31
N MET A 239 -35.37 16.36 -14.06
CA MET A 239 -35.37 17.64 -14.77
C MET A 239 -35.09 17.47 -16.26
N ASN A 240 -34.20 16.56 -16.64
CA ASN A 240 -33.92 16.26 -18.05
C ASN A 240 -35.06 15.55 -18.77
N GLN A 241 -35.94 14.84 -18.05
CA GLN A 241 -37.14 14.23 -18.63
C GLN A 241 -38.34 15.19 -18.69
N SER A 242 -38.25 16.35 -18.05
CA SER A 242 -39.31 17.35 -18.05
C SER A 242 -39.33 18.15 -19.37
N PRO A 243 -40.51 18.48 -19.92
CA PRO A 243 -40.62 19.38 -21.07
C PRO A 243 -40.21 20.83 -20.75
N THR A 244 -40.04 21.17 -19.46
CA THR A 244 -39.62 22.51 -19.05
C THR A 244 -38.23 22.84 -19.58
N MET A 245 -38.14 23.88 -20.40
CA MET A 245 -36.87 24.37 -20.93
C MET A 245 -36.16 25.22 -19.87
N LEU A 246 -35.25 24.60 -19.13
CA LEU A 246 -34.52 25.21 -18.03
C LEU A 246 -33.04 25.42 -18.33
N MET A 247 -32.52 26.55 -17.86
CA MET A 247 -31.10 26.88 -17.77
C MET A 247 -30.79 27.34 -16.34
N ILE A 248 -29.66 26.91 -15.78
CA ILE A 248 -29.16 27.38 -14.48
C ILE A 248 -27.81 28.04 -14.68
N THR A 249 -27.56 29.12 -13.95
CA THR A 249 -26.25 29.78 -13.91
C THR A 249 -25.72 29.90 -12.49
N ASP A 250 -24.41 30.09 -12.38
CA ASP A 250 -23.76 30.57 -11.17
C ASP A 250 -24.09 32.07 -10.90
N PRO A 251 -23.59 32.66 -9.80
CA PRO A 251 -23.82 34.07 -9.46
C PRO A 251 -23.28 35.06 -10.51
N ASP A 252 -22.26 34.66 -11.26
CA ASP A 252 -21.61 35.46 -12.29
C ASP A 252 -22.26 35.27 -13.67
N GLU A 253 -23.45 34.66 -13.73
CA GLU A 253 -24.19 34.37 -14.97
C GLU A 253 -23.44 33.41 -15.94
N ASN A 254 -22.54 32.54 -15.44
CA ASN A 254 -22.01 31.42 -16.22
C ASN A 254 -22.95 30.21 -16.17
N ILE A 255 -23.23 29.63 -17.33
CA ILE A 255 -24.18 28.52 -17.50
C ILE A 255 -23.61 27.26 -16.86
N THR A 256 -24.30 26.70 -15.87
CA THR A 256 -23.90 25.47 -15.17
C THR A 256 -24.74 24.26 -15.59
N PHE A 257 -25.95 24.48 -16.08
CA PHE A 257 -26.86 23.42 -16.49
C PHE A 257 -27.83 23.87 -17.58
N LEU A 258 -28.15 22.96 -18.50
CA LEU A 258 -29.18 23.08 -19.52
C LEU A 258 -30.02 21.80 -19.53
N SER A 259 -31.34 21.93 -19.47
CA SER A 259 -32.26 20.81 -19.68
C SER A 259 -32.21 20.30 -21.12
N ALA A 260 -32.47 19.00 -21.33
CA ALA A 260 -32.54 18.40 -22.66
C ALA A 260 -33.53 19.13 -23.60
N SER A 261 -34.74 19.44 -23.10
CA SER A 261 -35.77 20.16 -23.85
C SER A 261 -35.30 21.55 -24.34
N LEU A 262 -34.53 22.27 -23.52
CA LEU A 262 -33.95 23.56 -23.92
C LEU A 262 -32.86 23.38 -24.97
N VAL A 263 -31.98 22.37 -24.80
CA VAL A 263 -30.94 22.05 -25.78
C VAL A 263 -31.55 21.75 -27.14
N GLU A 264 -32.60 20.92 -27.20
CA GLU A 264 -33.30 20.61 -28.45
C GLU A 264 -33.87 21.87 -29.14
N MET A 265 -34.48 22.79 -28.38
CA MET A 265 -34.96 24.06 -28.94
C MET A 265 -33.80 24.92 -29.46
N LEU A 266 -32.75 25.08 -28.67
CA LEU A 266 -31.59 25.90 -29.05
C LEU A 266 -30.88 25.33 -30.28
N MET A 267 -30.78 24.00 -30.42
CA MET A 267 -30.21 23.35 -31.61
C MET A 267 -31.02 23.63 -32.87
N ARG A 268 -32.35 23.71 -32.79
CA ARG A 268 -33.19 24.14 -33.93
C ARG A 268 -32.91 25.58 -34.34
N MET A 269 -32.56 26.43 -33.39
CA MET A 269 -32.27 27.86 -33.60
C MET A 269 -30.77 28.13 -33.88
N GLU A 270 -29.91 27.12 -33.72
CA GLU A 270 -28.47 27.21 -33.89
C GLU A 270 -28.01 27.83 -35.23
N PRO A 271 -28.67 27.57 -36.38
CA PRO A 271 -28.33 28.22 -37.64
C PRO A 271 -28.43 29.75 -37.58
N VAL A 272 -29.42 30.30 -36.85
CA VAL A 272 -29.61 31.76 -36.68
C VAL A 272 -28.44 32.36 -35.91
N PHE A 273 -27.97 31.66 -34.88
CA PHE A 273 -26.83 32.09 -34.07
C PHE A 273 -25.51 31.97 -34.85
N ARG A 274 -25.32 30.88 -35.60
CA ARG A 274 -24.13 30.64 -36.43
C ARG A 274 -23.96 31.64 -37.56
N ALA A 275 -25.04 32.20 -38.09
CA ALA A 275 -24.99 33.19 -39.17
C ALA A 275 -24.17 34.44 -38.79
N VAL A 276 -24.08 34.79 -37.50
CA VAL A 276 -23.24 35.89 -37.01
C VAL A 276 -21.94 35.38 -36.39
N LYS A 277 -22.03 34.30 -35.59
CA LYS A 277 -20.89 33.71 -34.90
C LYS A 277 -20.67 32.29 -35.41
N GLY A 278 -19.84 32.14 -36.45
CA GLY A 278 -19.68 30.86 -37.17
C GLY A 278 -19.20 29.68 -36.33
N ASP A 279 -18.56 29.92 -35.18
CA ASP A 279 -18.10 28.88 -34.25
C ASP A 279 -19.10 28.58 -33.11
N PHE A 280 -20.29 29.20 -33.13
CA PHE A 280 -21.36 28.96 -32.17
C PHE A 280 -21.81 27.50 -32.21
N ALA A 281 -21.88 26.89 -31.03
CA ALA A 281 -22.35 25.53 -30.85
C ALA A 281 -23.08 25.43 -29.51
N VAL A 282 -24.28 24.84 -29.50
CA VAL A 282 -25.10 24.72 -28.28
C VAL A 282 -24.38 23.87 -27.23
N GLU A 283 -23.62 22.86 -27.66
CA GLU A 283 -22.83 21.98 -26.80
C GLU A 283 -21.73 22.70 -26.03
N LYS A 284 -21.27 23.86 -26.53
CA LYS A 284 -20.26 24.68 -25.88
C LYS A 284 -20.85 25.69 -24.90
N MET A 285 -22.18 25.79 -24.79
CA MET A 285 -22.81 26.81 -23.93
C MET A 285 -22.58 26.56 -22.44
N VAL A 286 -22.55 25.31 -21.99
CA VAL A 286 -22.24 24.99 -20.59
C VAL A 286 -20.81 25.43 -20.27
N GLY A 287 -20.65 26.20 -19.20
CA GLY A 287 -19.40 26.84 -18.79
C GLY A 287 -19.15 28.22 -19.40
N GLN A 288 -20.00 28.69 -20.32
CA GLN A 288 -19.91 30.04 -20.88
C GLN A 288 -20.82 31.03 -20.14
N HIS A 289 -20.45 32.31 -20.16
CA HIS A 289 -21.32 33.40 -19.70
C HIS A 289 -22.57 33.54 -20.60
N LEU A 290 -23.69 34.03 -20.06
CA LEU A 290 -24.93 34.27 -20.82
C LEU A 290 -24.72 35.14 -22.08
N ASP A 291 -23.70 36.00 -22.08
CA ASP A 291 -23.32 36.82 -23.25
C ASP A 291 -22.89 36.02 -24.47
N TYR A 292 -22.57 34.74 -24.31
CA TYR A 292 -22.20 33.84 -25.41
C TYR A 292 -23.26 33.79 -26.52
N TYR A 293 -24.55 33.88 -26.15
CA TYR A 293 -25.66 33.98 -27.10
C TYR A 293 -26.39 35.33 -27.05
N ARG A 294 -26.43 36.00 -25.88
CA ARG A 294 -27.23 37.22 -25.66
C ARG A 294 -26.76 38.42 -26.48
N THR A 295 -25.47 38.48 -26.82
CA THR A 295 -24.89 39.57 -27.61
C THR A 295 -25.10 39.43 -29.11
N ASN A 296 -25.77 38.35 -29.55
CA ASN A 296 -25.99 38.10 -30.97
C ASN A 296 -26.96 39.14 -31.58
N PRO A 297 -26.58 39.86 -32.65
CA PRO A 297 -27.41 40.89 -33.26
C PRO A 297 -28.65 40.34 -34.00
N ASN A 298 -28.70 39.04 -34.30
CA ASN A 298 -29.90 38.38 -34.84
C ASN A 298 -30.96 38.10 -33.77
N LEU A 299 -30.68 38.45 -32.52
CA LEU A 299 -31.57 38.30 -31.39
C LEU A 299 -31.90 39.70 -30.86
N SER A 300 -33.18 40.07 -30.97
CA SER A 300 -33.69 41.27 -30.33
C SER A 300 -34.03 40.96 -28.88
N ARG A 301 -33.58 41.81 -27.97
CA ARG A 301 -33.78 41.65 -26.52
C ARG A 301 -34.61 42.79 -25.97
N LYS A 302 -35.77 42.48 -25.39
CA LYS A 302 -36.62 43.43 -24.67
C LYS A 302 -36.75 43.03 -23.21
N LEU A 303 -36.23 43.85 -22.31
CA LEU A 303 -36.46 43.69 -20.86
C LEU A 303 -37.91 44.06 -20.54
N LEU A 304 -38.65 43.16 -19.89
CA LEU A 304 -40.05 43.37 -19.51
C LEU A 304 -40.16 43.74 -18.02
N VAL A 305 -39.43 43.03 -17.16
CA VAL A 305 -39.41 43.23 -15.71
C VAL A 305 -38.01 42.93 -15.18
N ASP A 306 -37.51 43.73 -14.24
CA ASP A 306 -36.39 43.38 -13.36
C ASP A 306 -36.61 44.07 -12.01
N ASN A 307 -36.87 43.27 -10.97
CA ASN A 307 -37.15 43.78 -9.62
C ASN A 307 -36.16 43.25 -8.56
N GLY A 308 -35.08 42.59 -8.98
CA GLY A 308 -34.09 41.98 -8.08
C GLY A 308 -34.47 40.60 -7.53
N ASP A 309 -35.71 40.15 -7.71
CA ASP A 309 -36.18 38.81 -7.37
C ASP A 309 -36.50 37.97 -8.62
N ILE A 310 -37.03 38.63 -9.64
CA ILE A 310 -37.28 38.07 -10.96
C ILE A 310 -36.84 39.04 -12.05
N ARG A 311 -36.37 38.49 -13.17
CA ARG A 311 -36.08 39.20 -14.40
C ARG A 311 -36.80 38.51 -15.55
N LYS A 312 -37.66 39.24 -16.25
CA LYS A 312 -38.40 38.73 -17.41
C LYS A 312 -37.91 39.41 -18.68
N VAL A 313 -37.51 38.61 -19.66
CA VAL A 313 -36.97 39.09 -20.93
C VAL A 313 -37.72 38.43 -22.07
N ARG A 314 -38.11 39.24 -23.06
CA ARG A 314 -38.55 38.74 -24.36
C ARG A 314 -37.37 38.75 -25.32
N TYR A 315 -37.16 37.62 -25.98
CA TYR A 315 -36.24 37.47 -27.10
C TYR A 315 -37.04 37.22 -28.38
N ASP A 316 -36.75 37.97 -29.42
CA ASP A 316 -37.24 37.68 -30.76
C ASP A 316 -36.04 37.22 -31.61
N ILE A 317 -36.10 36.00 -32.13
CA ILE A 317 -34.98 35.30 -32.77
C ILE A 317 -35.49 34.69 -34.07
N GLY A 318 -35.24 35.36 -35.20
CA GLY A 318 -35.94 35.03 -36.45
C GLY A 318 -37.44 35.23 -36.28
N ASP A 319 -38.23 34.22 -36.66
CA ASP A 319 -39.70 34.23 -36.52
C ASP A 319 -40.19 33.72 -35.15
N GLU A 320 -39.27 33.39 -34.24
CA GLU A 320 -39.60 32.83 -32.94
C GLU A 320 -39.57 33.90 -31.84
N THR A 321 -40.62 33.93 -31.02
CA THR A 321 -40.69 34.73 -29.79
C THR A 321 -40.54 33.84 -28.57
N ILE A 322 -39.48 34.09 -27.80
CA ILE A 322 -39.17 33.38 -26.56
C ILE A 322 -39.32 34.31 -25.37
N LEU A 323 -40.03 33.87 -24.35
CA LEU A 323 -40.03 34.50 -23.02
C LEU A 323 -39.08 33.74 -22.11
N VAL A 324 -38.21 34.48 -21.42
CA VAL A 324 -37.29 33.94 -20.43
C VAL A 324 -37.61 34.57 -19.09
N ASP A 325 -38.06 33.72 -18.17
CA ASP A 325 -38.34 34.05 -16.78
C ASP A 325 -37.13 33.62 -15.93
N MET A 326 -36.34 34.58 -15.48
CA MET A 326 -35.19 34.38 -14.60
C MET A 326 -35.59 34.65 -13.15
N ALA A 327 -35.23 33.76 -12.23
CA ALA A 327 -35.38 33.93 -10.78
C ALA A 327 -34.01 33.86 -10.10
N TYR A 328 -33.77 34.78 -9.15
CA TYR A 328 -32.53 34.82 -8.37
C TYR A 328 -32.62 33.83 -7.20
N ILE A 329 -31.65 32.91 -7.11
CA ILE A 329 -31.58 31.95 -6.02
C ILE A 329 -30.77 32.57 -4.89
N ARG A 330 -31.37 32.71 -3.71
CA ARG A 330 -30.72 33.31 -2.54
C ARG A 330 -30.20 32.23 -1.59
N GLY A 331 -28.97 32.41 -1.11
CA GLY A 331 -28.39 31.62 -0.04
C GLY A 331 -28.93 32.01 1.34
N ALA A 332 -28.57 31.25 2.36
CA ALA A 332 -29.01 31.49 3.74
C ALA A 332 -28.51 32.83 4.32
N ASP A 333 -27.44 33.39 3.75
CA ASP A 333 -26.85 34.68 4.10
C ASP A 333 -27.43 35.86 3.30
N GLY A 334 -28.40 35.59 2.40
CA GLY A 334 -29.00 36.58 1.51
C GLY A 334 -28.20 36.87 0.23
N SER A 335 -27.02 36.26 0.05
CA SER A 335 -26.26 36.37 -1.19
C SER A 335 -26.96 35.62 -2.35
N THR A 336 -26.72 36.03 -3.59
CA THR A 336 -27.18 35.25 -4.75
C THR A 336 -26.25 34.07 -4.97
N ILE A 337 -26.77 32.85 -4.96
CA ILE A 337 -26.01 31.62 -5.23
C ILE A 337 -26.12 31.16 -6.68
N GLY A 338 -27.04 31.75 -7.45
CA GLY A 338 -27.20 31.48 -8.87
C GLY A 338 -28.55 31.97 -9.38
N HIS A 339 -28.86 31.58 -10.61
CA HIS A 339 -30.10 31.97 -11.28
C HIS A 339 -30.75 30.77 -11.97
N THR A 340 -32.07 30.71 -11.92
CA THR A 340 -32.87 29.75 -12.69
C THR A 340 -33.57 30.49 -13.80
N LEU A 341 -33.34 30.10 -15.06
CA LEU A 341 -33.98 30.68 -16.24
C LEU A 341 -34.91 29.64 -16.86
N VAL A 342 -36.20 29.94 -16.90
CA VAL A 342 -37.20 29.13 -17.60
C VAL A 342 -37.52 29.79 -18.94
N TRP A 343 -37.35 29.05 -20.02
CA TRP A 343 -37.62 29.49 -21.38
C TRP A 343 -38.98 28.97 -21.82
N ARG A 344 -39.75 29.82 -22.50
CA ARG A 344 -41.03 29.44 -23.11
C ARG A 344 -41.12 30.04 -24.50
N ASN A 345 -41.24 29.18 -25.50
CA ASN A 345 -41.60 29.62 -26.84
C ASN A 345 -43.09 29.96 -26.85
N VAL A 346 -43.41 31.22 -27.13
CA VAL A 346 -44.79 31.75 -27.15
C VAL A 346 -45.22 32.18 -28.57
N THR A 347 -44.45 31.81 -29.60
CA THR A 347 -44.72 32.18 -31.00
C THR A 347 -46.12 31.76 -31.42
N ALA A 348 -46.47 30.49 -31.20
CA ALA A 348 -47.79 29.96 -31.55
C ALA A 348 -48.93 30.65 -30.80
N GLU A 349 -48.73 30.95 -29.51
CA GLU A 349 -49.72 31.67 -28.69
C GLU A 349 -49.95 33.09 -29.22
N LEU A 350 -48.88 33.82 -29.54
CA LEU A 350 -48.95 35.18 -30.07
C LEU A 350 -49.56 35.24 -31.48
N LEU A 351 -49.21 34.29 -32.35
CA LEU A 351 -49.84 34.17 -33.68
C LEU A 351 -51.34 33.92 -33.55
N GLY A 352 -51.76 32.99 -32.69
CA GLY A 352 -53.17 32.74 -32.42
C GLY A 352 -53.90 33.98 -31.87
N GLN A 353 -53.28 34.73 -30.96
CA GLN A 353 -53.83 35.98 -30.45
C GLN A 353 -54.00 37.04 -31.55
N ALA A 354 -53.02 37.17 -32.44
CA ALA A 354 -53.09 38.11 -33.56
C ALA A 354 -54.19 37.74 -34.57
N GLU A 355 -54.32 36.44 -34.89
CA GLU A 355 -55.40 35.94 -35.74
C GLU A 355 -56.78 36.24 -35.13
N ILE A 356 -56.97 35.95 -33.85
CA ILE A 356 -58.22 36.24 -33.13
C ILE A 356 -58.51 37.74 -33.15
N ALA A 357 -57.51 38.58 -32.85
CA ALA A 357 -57.65 40.04 -32.86
C ALA A 357 -58.03 40.57 -34.25
N ALA A 358 -57.49 40.00 -35.33
CA ALA A 358 -57.82 40.38 -36.69
C ALA A 358 -59.30 40.08 -37.02
N VAL A 359 -59.80 38.90 -36.66
CA VAL A 359 -61.21 38.54 -36.89
C VAL A 359 -62.16 39.38 -36.03
N VAL A 360 -61.82 39.63 -34.77
CA VAL A 360 -62.59 40.53 -33.90
C VAL A 360 -62.60 41.96 -34.46
N GLY A 361 -61.46 42.45 -34.98
CA GLY A 361 -61.36 43.77 -35.60
C GLY A 361 -62.19 43.87 -36.89
N ALA A 362 -62.20 42.84 -37.73
CA ALA A 362 -63.06 42.78 -38.92
C ALA A 362 -64.54 42.87 -38.53
N ALA A 363 -64.96 42.07 -37.54
CA ALA A 363 -66.32 42.08 -37.00
C ALA A 363 -66.73 43.45 -36.45
N GLN A 364 -65.83 44.15 -35.74
CA GLN A 364 -66.08 45.53 -35.25
C GLN A 364 -66.30 46.54 -36.38
N ASN A 365 -65.67 46.32 -37.54
CA ASN A 365 -65.84 47.14 -38.73
C ASN A 365 -67.02 46.69 -39.61
N GLY A 366 -67.85 45.76 -39.12
CA GLY A 366 -69.02 45.24 -39.83
C GLY A 366 -68.72 44.12 -40.84
N ASP A 367 -67.47 43.68 -40.95
CA ASP A 367 -67.07 42.55 -41.79
C ASP A 367 -67.06 41.25 -40.97
N PHE A 368 -68.15 40.49 -41.07
CA PHE A 368 -68.29 39.18 -40.45
C PHE A 368 -67.94 38.02 -41.39
N SER A 369 -67.30 38.27 -42.54
CA SER A 369 -66.88 37.20 -43.47
C SER A 369 -65.57 36.52 -43.07
N ALA A 370 -64.75 37.19 -42.25
CA ALA A 370 -63.47 36.68 -41.77
C ALA A 370 -63.65 35.41 -40.92
N ARG A 371 -62.73 34.43 -41.08
CA ARG A 371 -62.75 33.17 -40.33
C ARG A 371 -61.37 32.83 -39.80
N LEU A 372 -61.34 32.26 -38.60
CA LEU A 372 -60.14 31.69 -38.03
C LEU A 372 -59.89 30.30 -38.61
N PRO A 373 -58.67 30.01 -39.12
CA PRO A 373 -58.31 28.67 -39.56
C PRO A 373 -58.30 27.71 -38.37
N LEU A 374 -58.84 26.50 -38.53
CA LEU A 374 -58.91 25.50 -37.46
C LEU A 374 -57.72 24.53 -37.48
N ASP A 375 -56.92 24.56 -38.54
CA ASP A 375 -55.77 23.68 -38.73
C ASP A 375 -54.66 24.05 -37.74
N ASN A 376 -53.98 23.04 -37.18
CA ASN A 376 -52.89 23.18 -36.20
C ASN A 376 -53.26 23.92 -34.89
N LYS A 377 -54.54 24.00 -34.54
CA LYS A 377 -55.01 24.52 -33.25
C LYS A 377 -55.54 23.37 -32.41
N ASP A 378 -55.02 23.24 -31.18
CA ASP A 378 -55.44 22.21 -30.23
C ASP A 378 -55.98 22.80 -28.92
N GLY A 379 -56.78 22.01 -28.21
CA GLY A 379 -57.35 22.36 -26.90
C GLY A 379 -58.16 23.66 -26.91
N PHE A 380 -57.94 24.48 -25.90
CA PHE A 380 -58.72 25.69 -25.62
C PHE A 380 -58.73 26.71 -26.78
N VAL A 381 -57.61 26.88 -27.48
CA VAL A 381 -57.50 27.85 -28.59
C VAL A 381 -58.39 27.44 -29.76
N ARG A 382 -58.54 26.14 -30.03
CA ARG A 382 -59.44 25.62 -31.06
C ARG A 382 -60.91 25.88 -30.71
N GLU A 383 -61.28 25.70 -29.44
CA GLU A 383 -62.65 25.96 -28.97
C GLU A 383 -63.05 27.43 -29.18
N ILE A 384 -62.15 28.37 -28.86
CA ILE A 384 -62.36 29.80 -29.12
C ILE A 384 -62.52 30.05 -30.63
N ALA A 385 -61.65 29.47 -31.46
CA ALA A 385 -61.70 29.67 -32.91
C ALA A 385 -63.04 29.18 -33.52
N VAL A 386 -63.52 28.01 -33.11
CA VAL A 386 -64.83 27.48 -33.52
C VAL A 386 -65.96 28.39 -33.03
N GLY A 387 -65.93 28.82 -31.78
CA GLY A 387 -66.93 29.71 -31.20
C GLY A 387 -67.04 31.03 -31.97
N LEU A 388 -65.92 31.68 -32.27
CA LEU A 388 -65.89 32.95 -32.98
C LEU A 388 -66.37 32.80 -34.44
N ASN A 389 -66.00 31.71 -35.11
CA ASN A 389 -66.48 31.41 -36.46
C ASN A 389 -68.01 31.22 -36.48
N ASN A 390 -68.57 30.52 -35.48
CA ASN A 390 -70.02 30.29 -35.38
C ASN A 390 -70.79 31.60 -35.13
N VAL A 391 -70.28 32.47 -34.24
CA VAL A 391 -70.88 33.78 -33.99
C VAL A 391 -70.86 34.63 -35.25
N SER A 392 -69.72 34.68 -35.96
CA SER A 392 -69.58 35.44 -37.20
C SER A 392 -70.56 34.94 -38.27
N ALA A 393 -70.71 33.62 -38.41
CA ALA A 393 -71.66 33.02 -39.35
C ALA A 393 -73.13 33.32 -39.00
N LEU A 394 -73.49 33.35 -37.71
CA LEU A 394 -74.84 33.67 -37.27
C LEU A 394 -75.19 35.14 -37.56
N VAL A 395 -74.25 36.06 -37.27
CA VAL A 395 -74.45 37.49 -37.52
C VAL A 395 -74.54 37.77 -39.02
N GLU A 396 -73.65 37.19 -39.83
CA GLU A 396 -73.67 37.32 -41.30
C GLU A 396 -74.99 36.83 -41.91
N LYS A 397 -75.52 35.70 -41.40
CA LYS A 397 -76.83 35.19 -41.82
C LYS A 397 -77.95 36.18 -41.47
N ALA A 398 -77.97 36.69 -40.24
CA ALA A 398 -78.99 37.63 -39.79
C ALA A 398 -78.94 38.98 -40.53
N THR A 399 -77.74 39.50 -40.84
CA THR A 399 -77.58 40.72 -41.63
C THR A 399 -77.99 40.52 -43.08
N THR A 400 -77.72 39.35 -43.66
CA THR A 400 -78.18 38.99 -45.01
C THR A 400 -79.69 38.89 -45.08
N GLU A 401 -80.32 38.15 -44.15
CA GLU A 401 -81.79 38.07 -44.06
C GLU A 401 -82.43 39.45 -43.84
N PHE A 402 -81.83 40.30 -43.02
CA PHE A 402 -82.30 41.68 -42.83
C PHE A 402 -82.17 42.51 -44.11
N ALA A 403 -81.06 42.37 -44.85
CA ALA A 403 -80.87 43.05 -46.14
C ALA A 403 -81.89 42.59 -47.18
N GLU A 404 -82.16 41.28 -47.26
CA GLU A 404 -83.19 40.70 -48.15
C GLU A 404 -84.59 41.24 -47.82
N VAL A 405 -84.95 41.32 -46.54
CA VAL A 405 -86.23 41.90 -46.10
C VAL A 405 -86.30 43.40 -46.43
N MET A 406 -85.22 44.16 -46.22
CA MET A 406 -85.18 45.58 -46.59
C MET A 406 -85.29 45.82 -48.10
N ASP A 407 -84.68 44.96 -48.91
CA ASP A 407 -84.77 45.02 -50.38
C ASP A 407 -86.19 44.67 -50.86
N ALA A 408 -86.83 43.66 -50.27
CA ALA A 408 -88.23 43.32 -50.53
C ALA A 408 -89.19 44.45 -50.18
N VAL A 409 -89.01 45.10 -49.00
CA VAL A 409 -89.79 46.27 -48.57
C VAL A 409 -89.58 47.46 -49.52
N ALA A 410 -88.35 47.71 -49.98
CA ALA A 410 -88.05 48.76 -50.96
C ALA A 410 -88.64 48.47 -52.35
N GLY A 411 -88.74 47.19 -52.73
CA GLY A 411 -89.41 46.70 -53.94
C GLY A 411 -90.94 46.67 -53.87
N ALA A 412 -91.53 47.10 -52.74
CA ALA A 412 -92.97 47.03 -52.45
C ALA A 412 -93.56 45.60 -52.43
N ASP A 413 -92.72 44.59 -52.23
CA ASP A 413 -93.15 43.21 -52.02
C ASP A 413 -93.15 42.90 -50.52
N LEU A 414 -94.34 42.77 -49.94
CA LEU A 414 -94.54 42.47 -48.52
C LEU A 414 -95.00 41.02 -48.30
N THR A 415 -94.68 40.10 -49.23
CA THR A 415 -95.11 38.69 -49.12
C THR A 415 -94.11 37.73 -48.46
N HIS A 416 -93.04 38.25 -47.83
CA HIS A 416 -92.05 37.46 -47.10
C HIS A 416 -92.33 37.34 -45.59
#